data_AF-A0A7J4VGZ8-F1
#
_entry.id   AF-A0A7J4VGZ8-F1
#
_cell.length_a   1.000
_cell.length_b   1.000
_cell.length_c   1.000
_cell.angle_alpha   90.00
_cell.angle_beta   90.00
_cell.angle_gamma   90.00
#
_symmetry.space_group_name_H-M   'P 1'
#
loop_
_entity.id
_entity.type
_entity.pdbx_description
1 polymer ?
#
loop_
_entity_poly.entity_id
_entity_poly.type
_entity_poly.pdbx_seq_one_letter_code
_entity_poly.pdbx_strand_id
1 'polypeptide(L)'
;MAGRILGSLLAFAALAFFSATSNAVESAPLQFHVKLALILDGKQPILGDVDCISGRECSILNNTDPSILLTITTDRQLYEDDQITIACTPQCSFLYGRSSTQAKGTAEFDLFSGADLYDPYTLVLKKRPTIGKLFLIY
;
A
#
# COMPACT_ATOMS: atom_id res chain seq x y z
N MET A 1 4.94 -83.72 -17.79
CA MET A 1 4.80 -83.10 -19.12
C MET A 1 3.75 -82.02 -19.01
N ALA A 2 4.08 -80.83 -19.52
CA ALA A 2 3.24 -79.71 -19.97
C ALA A 2 1.92 -79.43 -19.21
N GLY A 3 1.63 -78.23 -18.74
CA GLY A 3 2.13 -76.92 -19.12
C GLY A 3 1.02 -75.94 -18.74
N ARG A 4 1.37 -74.97 -17.90
CA ARG A 4 0.53 -73.83 -17.54
C ARG A 4 0.19 -73.07 -18.83
N ILE A 5 -0.95 -72.36 -18.86
CA ILE A 5 -1.22 -71.07 -19.52
C ILE A 5 -2.72 -71.03 -19.85
N LEU A 6 -3.48 -70.22 -19.09
CA LEU A 6 -4.51 -69.31 -19.62
C LEU A 6 -5.00 -68.47 -18.44
N GLY A 7 -4.25 -67.40 -18.13
CA GLY A 7 -4.64 -66.38 -17.16
C GLY A 7 -4.85 -65.08 -17.93
N SER A 8 -6.12 -64.72 -18.05
CA SER A 8 -6.68 -63.71 -18.95
C SER A 8 -6.09 -62.31 -18.80
N LEU A 9 -6.02 -61.63 -19.96
CA LEU A 9 -5.72 -60.21 -20.11
C LEU A 9 -6.79 -59.29 -19.49
N LEU A 10 -6.31 -58.11 -19.06
CA LEU A 10 -6.96 -56.78 -19.11
C LEU A 10 -8.16 -56.49 -18.19
N ALA A 11 -7.92 -55.61 -17.21
CA ALA A 11 -8.79 -54.45 -16.96
C ALA A 11 -8.05 -53.39 -16.13
N PHE A 12 -7.44 -52.42 -16.82
CA PHE A 12 -7.09 -51.12 -16.24
C PHE A 12 -8.40 -50.37 -15.96
N ALA A 13 -8.82 -50.28 -14.70
CA ALA A 13 -9.94 -49.44 -14.29
C ALA A 13 -9.40 -48.11 -13.74
N ALA A 14 -9.74 -47.05 -14.46
CA ALA A 14 -9.28 -45.68 -14.32
C ALA A 14 -9.36 -45.12 -12.90
N LEU A 15 -8.23 -44.62 -12.40
CA LEU A 15 -8.23 -43.53 -11.43
C LEU A 15 -8.76 -42.30 -12.17
N ALA A 16 -10.06 -42.07 -12.06
CA ALA A 16 -10.67 -40.81 -12.47
C ALA A 16 -10.04 -39.70 -11.62
N PHE A 17 -9.08 -39.00 -12.21
CA PHE A 17 -8.57 -37.74 -11.72
C PHE A 17 -9.76 -36.79 -11.58
N PHE A 18 -10.21 -36.58 -10.34
CA PHE A 18 -10.98 -35.40 -9.99
C PHE A 18 -10.03 -34.20 -10.05
N SER A 19 -9.77 -33.69 -11.25
CA SER A 19 -9.27 -32.33 -11.42
C SER A 19 -10.43 -31.39 -11.14
N ALA A 20 -10.67 -31.13 -9.86
CA ALA A 20 -11.47 -29.98 -9.45
C ALA A 20 -10.76 -28.74 -9.97
N THR A 21 -11.25 -28.19 -11.08
CA THR A 21 -10.82 -26.88 -11.57
C THR A 21 -11.37 -25.85 -10.58
N SER A 22 -10.53 -25.48 -9.62
CA SER A 22 -10.74 -24.31 -8.79
C SER A 22 -10.71 -23.09 -9.69
N ASN A 23 -11.89 -22.59 -10.09
CA ASN A 23 -12.01 -21.25 -10.61
C ASN A 23 -11.93 -20.31 -9.41
N ALA A 24 -10.72 -19.80 -9.12
CA ALA A 24 -10.59 -18.64 -8.26
C ALA A 24 -11.28 -17.48 -9.01
N VAL A 25 -12.44 -17.04 -8.51
CA VAL A 25 -13.05 -15.80 -8.97
C VAL A 25 -12.13 -14.69 -8.49
N GLU A 26 -11.29 -14.18 -9.38
CA GLU A 26 -10.52 -12.95 -9.15
C GLU A 26 -11.54 -11.82 -9.02
N SER A 27 -11.77 -11.38 -7.79
CA SER A 27 -12.67 -10.27 -7.51
C SER A 27 -12.07 -9.01 -8.15
N ALA A 28 -12.92 -8.22 -8.81
CA ALA A 28 -12.49 -6.98 -9.44
C ALA A 28 -11.80 -6.10 -8.40
N PRO A 29 -10.68 -5.45 -8.76
CA PRO A 29 -9.90 -4.66 -7.80
C PRO A 29 -10.74 -3.49 -7.30
N LEU A 30 -10.80 -3.33 -5.97
CA LEU A 30 -11.60 -2.29 -5.33
C LEU A 30 -10.98 -0.92 -5.61
N GLN A 31 -11.75 -0.02 -6.24
CA GLN A 31 -11.34 1.36 -6.49
C GLN A 31 -11.86 2.28 -5.39
N PHE A 32 -11.10 3.34 -5.09
CA PHE A 32 -11.50 4.36 -4.13
C PHE A 32 -10.91 5.71 -4.50
N HIS A 33 -11.63 6.76 -4.15
CA HIS A 33 -11.25 8.13 -4.45
C HIS A 33 -10.53 8.75 -3.26
N VAL A 34 -9.50 9.57 -3.53
CA VAL A 34 -8.77 10.30 -2.50
C VAL A 34 -8.59 11.74 -2.92
N LYS A 35 -8.97 12.66 -2.03
CA LYS A 35 -8.65 14.08 -2.12
C LYS A 35 -7.65 14.45 -1.04
N LEU A 36 -6.79 15.39 -1.39
CA LEU A 36 -5.66 15.79 -0.60
C LEU A 36 -5.51 17.31 -0.64
N ALA A 37 -5.13 17.88 0.49
CA ALA A 37 -4.51 19.19 0.55
C ALA A 37 -3.20 19.14 1.35
N LEU A 38 -2.12 19.59 0.73
CA LEU A 38 -0.82 19.77 1.37
C LEU A 38 -0.56 21.27 1.51
N ILE A 39 -0.46 21.73 2.75
CA ILE A 39 -0.22 23.14 3.08
C ILE A 39 1.18 23.21 3.69
N LEU A 40 2.11 23.87 3.01
CA LEU A 40 3.45 24.11 3.52
C LEU A 40 3.62 25.59 3.85
N ASP A 41 4.35 25.87 4.92
CA ASP A 41 4.55 27.24 5.41
C ASP A 41 5.23 28.11 4.34
N GLY A 42 4.60 29.23 4.01
CA GLY A 42 5.09 30.18 3.02
C GLY A 42 4.97 29.72 1.56
N LYS A 43 4.32 28.59 1.28
CA LYS A 43 4.04 28.11 -0.08
C LYS A 43 2.54 28.13 -0.39
N GLN A 44 2.21 28.09 -1.68
CA GLN A 44 0.82 27.87 -2.11
C GLN A 44 0.38 26.44 -1.75
N PRO A 45 -0.88 26.24 -1.32
CA PRO A 45 -1.41 24.91 -1.08
C PRO A 45 -1.34 24.04 -2.34
N ILE A 46 -0.94 22.78 -2.17
CA ILE A 46 -0.92 21.77 -3.22
C ILE A 46 -2.14 20.88 -3.02
N LEU A 47 -2.98 20.77 -4.05
CA LEU A 47 -4.17 19.92 -4.02
C LEU A 47 -3.95 18.66 -4.86
N GLY A 48 -4.46 17.53 -4.36
CA GLY A 48 -4.48 16.26 -5.07
C GLY A 48 -5.90 15.70 -5.11
N ASP A 49 -6.24 15.05 -6.21
CA ASP A 49 -7.56 14.45 -6.46
C ASP A 49 -7.32 13.27 -7.41
N VAL A 50 -7.46 12.04 -6.92
CA VAL A 50 -7.04 10.82 -7.64
C VAL A 50 -7.92 9.61 -7.29
N ASP A 51 -8.14 8.75 -8.28
CA ASP A 51 -8.72 7.42 -8.10
C ASP A 51 -7.61 6.39 -7.91
N CYS A 52 -7.65 5.70 -6.78
CA CYS A 52 -6.69 4.69 -6.39
C CYS A 52 -7.29 3.28 -6.46
N ILE A 53 -6.42 2.27 -6.53
CA ILE A 53 -6.80 0.86 -6.56
C ILE A 53 -6.26 0.18 -5.30
N SER A 54 -7.11 -0.53 -4.57
CA SER A 54 -6.74 -1.29 -3.38
C SER A 54 -5.66 -2.33 -3.71
N GLY A 55 -4.70 -2.49 -2.81
CA GLY A 55 -3.54 -3.38 -2.95
C GLY A 55 -2.44 -2.81 -3.86
N ARG A 56 -2.55 -1.57 -4.35
CA ARG A 56 -1.54 -0.91 -5.18
C ARG A 56 -1.09 0.40 -4.55
N GLU A 57 0.17 0.75 -4.79
CA GLU A 57 0.68 2.07 -4.44
C GLU A 57 0.04 3.14 -5.34
N CYS A 58 -0.54 4.16 -4.72
CA CYS A 58 -1.19 5.28 -5.38
C CYS A 58 -0.38 6.55 -5.13
N SER A 59 0.25 7.09 -6.18
CA SER A 59 1.00 8.35 -6.10
C SER A 59 0.07 9.54 -6.34
N ILE A 60 -0.10 10.40 -5.33
CA ILE A 60 -1.09 11.49 -5.39
C ILE A 60 -0.50 12.79 -5.95
N LEU A 61 0.76 13.09 -5.63
CA LEU A 61 1.38 14.40 -5.94
C LEU A 61 2.48 14.37 -7.01
N ASN A 62 2.69 13.25 -7.68
CA ASN A 62 3.89 13.01 -8.52
C ASN A 62 4.12 14.06 -9.64
N ASN A 63 3.08 14.79 -10.07
CA ASN A 63 3.17 15.75 -11.19
C ASN A 63 3.02 17.22 -10.80
N THR A 64 2.77 17.56 -9.52
CA THR A 64 2.45 18.94 -9.12
C THR A 64 3.68 19.69 -8.57
N ASP A 65 4.48 19.04 -7.73
CA ASP A 65 5.75 19.56 -7.25
C ASP A 65 6.77 18.42 -7.21
N PRO A 66 7.80 18.42 -8.07
CA PRO A 66 8.79 17.33 -8.13
C PRO A 66 9.62 17.22 -6.85
N SER A 67 9.58 18.24 -5.98
CA SER A 67 10.26 18.20 -4.70
C SER A 67 9.50 17.40 -3.64
N ILE A 68 8.27 16.93 -3.92
CA ILE A 68 7.44 16.21 -2.95
C ILE A 68 6.74 15.03 -3.63
N LEU A 69 6.99 13.84 -3.11
CA LEU A 69 6.29 12.61 -3.43
C LEU A 69 5.45 12.20 -2.22
N LEU A 70 4.16 12.01 -2.47
CA LEU A 70 3.23 11.45 -1.50
C LEU A 70 2.58 10.20 -2.11
N THR A 71 2.69 9.08 -1.41
CA THR A 71 2.09 7.81 -1.82
C THR A 71 1.17 7.28 -0.74
N ILE A 72 0.08 6.64 -1.17
CA ILE A 72 -0.84 5.93 -0.31
C ILE A 72 -0.93 4.49 -0.79
N THR A 73 -0.78 3.56 0.14
CA THR A 73 -1.03 2.14 -0.07
C THR A 73 -2.11 1.71 0.90
N THR A 74 -3.19 1.14 0.39
CA THR A 74 -4.27 0.58 1.20
C THR A 74 -4.50 -0.87 0.82
N ASP A 75 -4.84 -1.69 1.79
CA ASP A 75 -5.48 -2.98 1.56
C ASP A 75 -6.88 -2.99 2.17
N ARG A 76 -7.82 -2.41 1.44
CA ARG A 76 -9.23 -2.36 1.85
C ARG A 76 -9.92 -3.72 1.84
N GLN A 77 -9.33 -4.74 1.22
CA GLN A 77 -9.90 -6.10 1.29
C GLN A 77 -9.71 -6.70 2.68
N LEU A 78 -8.65 -6.28 3.38
CA LEU A 78 -8.32 -6.76 4.73
C LEU A 78 -8.78 -5.83 5.86
N TYR A 79 -9.52 -4.75 5.55
CA TYR A 79 -9.91 -3.70 6.50
C TYR A 79 -8.71 -3.12 7.27
N GLU A 80 -7.54 -3.04 6.62
CA GLU A 80 -6.33 -2.49 7.21
C GLU A 80 -6.29 -0.96 7.10
N ASP A 81 -5.48 -0.34 7.95
CA ASP A 81 -5.25 1.10 7.95
C ASP A 81 -4.44 1.49 6.72
N ASP A 82 -4.77 2.63 6.13
CA ASP A 82 -4.07 3.12 4.95
C ASP A 82 -2.67 3.56 5.35
N GLN A 83 -1.64 3.01 4.70
CA GLN A 83 -0.27 3.44 4.89
C GLN A 83 0.02 4.62 3.97
N ILE A 84 0.41 5.74 4.57
CA ILE A 84 0.82 6.94 3.86
C ILE A 84 2.32 7.08 3.99
N THR A 85 2.99 7.38 2.88
CA THR A 85 4.42 7.64 2.85
C THR A 85 4.69 8.99 2.19
N ILE A 86 5.62 9.74 2.76
CA ILE A 86 6.09 11.02 2.24
C ILE A 86 7.59 10.98 1.96
N ALA A 87 7.98 11.52 0.82
CA ALA A 87 9.36 11.79 0.46
C ALA A 87 9.46 13.20 -0.15
N CYS A 88 10.51 13.93 0.19
CA CYS A 88 10.58 15.37 -0.08
C CYS A 88 12.02 15.86 -0.09
N THR A 89 12.27 16.93 -0.86
CA THR A 89 13.56 17.60 -0.97
C THR A 89 13.38 19.10 -0.73
N PRO A 90 13.94 19.69 0.35
CA PRO A 90 14.71 19.06 1.42
C PRO A 90 13.88 18.05 2.23
N GLN A 91 14.55 17.15 2.96
CA GLN A 91 13.90 16.08 3.71
C GLN A 91 12.83 16.60 4.67
N CYS A 92 11.75 15.85 4.78
CA CYS A 92 10.63 16.07 5.70
C CYS A 92 10.08 14.73 6.19
N SER A 93 9.26 14.77 7.23
CA SER A 93 8.73 13.58 7.89
C SER A 93 7.41 13.85 8.59
N PHE A 94 6.74 12.78 8.99
CA PHE A 94 5.69 12.80 10.01
C PHE A 94 6.30 12.85 11.42
N LEU A 95 5.43 12.70 12.42
CA LEU A 95 5.82 12.66 13.82
C LEU A 95 6.97 11.66 14.05
N TYR A 96 7.89 12.03 14.95
CA TYR A 96 9.08 11.25 15.30
C TYR A 96 10.02 10.96 14.13
N GLY A 97 10.04 11.80 13.07
CA GLY A 97 11.01 11.65 11.99
C GLY A 97 10.69 10.54 11.00
N ARG A 98 9.49 9.94 11.09
CA ARG A 98 9.06 8.82 10.24
C ARG A 98 8.65 9.30 8.86
N SER A 99 9.05 8.57 7.82
CA SER A 99 8.57 8.81 6.45
C SER A 99 7.17 8.23 6.20
N SER A 100 6.67 7.36 7.09
CA SER A 100 5.34 6.76 6.95
C SER A 100 4.51 6.82 8.23
N THR A 101 3.19 6.82 8.04
CA THR A 101 2.16 6.79 9.08
C THR A 101 0.93 6.03 8.60
N GLN A 102 0.05 5.68 9.52
CA GLN A 102 -1.24 5.06 9.23
C GLN A 102 -2.35 6.13 9.24
N ALA A 103 -3.36 5.96 8.39
CA ALA A 103 -4.60 6.74 8.37
C ALA A 103 -5.83 5.85 8.42
N LYS A 104 -6.88 6.38 9.06
CA LYS A 104 -8.23 5.83 9.04
C LYS A 104 -9.20 6.91 8.58
N GLY A 105 -9.77 6.75 7.39
CA GLY A 105 -10.69 7.74 6.83
C GLY A 105 -10.06 9.14 6.76
N THR A 106 -10.86 10.19 6.92
CA THR A 106 -10.36 11.57 6.89
C THR A 106 -9.32 11.81 7.98
N ALA A 107 -8.14 12.27 7.59
CA ALA A 107 -6.99 12.39 8.48
C ALA A 107 -6.22 13.69 8.24
N GLU A 108 -5.62 14.21 9.32
CA GLU A 108 -4.74 15.37 9.31
C GLU A 108 -3.40 14.98 9.94
N PHE A 109 -2.30 15.37 9.30
CA PHE A 109 -0.96 15.12 9.79
C PHE A 109 -0.12 16.39 9.80
N ASP A 110 0.61 16.62 10.88
CA ASP A 110 1.68 17.61 10.90
C ASP A 110 2.90 17.06 10.14
N LEU A 111 3.51 17.92 9.34
CA LEU A 111 4.77 17.65 8.65
C LEU A 111 5.91 18.40 9.32
N PHE A 112 7.04 17.73 9.46
CA PHE A 112 8.22 18.23 10.16
C PHE A 112 9.41 18.31 9.21
N SER A 113 10.30 19.28 9.45
CA SER A 113 11.56 19.39 8.71
C SER A 113 12.53 18.27 9.09
N GLY A 114 13.16 17.67 8.08
CA GLY A 114 14.11 16.57 8.20
C GLY A 114 13.44 15.21 8.37
N ALA A 115 14.23 14.15 8.22
CA ALA A 115 13.84 12.76 8.50
C ALA A 115 14.94 12.07 9.32
N ASP A 116 14.59 10.98 10.03
CA ASP A 116 15.59 10.17 10.72
C ASP A 116 15.98 8.97 9.86
N LEU A 117 17.27 8.87 9.53
CA LEU A 117 17.77 7.80 8.68
C LEU A 117 18.37 6.62 9.48
N TYR A 118 18.76 6.79 10.75
CA TYR A 118 19.69 5.83 11.38
C TYR A 118 19.67 5.61 12.91
N ASP A 119 18.73 6.12 13.71
CA ASP A 119 18.72 5.80 15.15
C ASP A 119 17.31 5.69 15.76
N PRO A 120 16.83 4.47 16.08
CA PRO A 120 15.51 4.28 16.70
C PRO A 120 15.44 4.79 18.15
N TYR A 121 16.57 5.04 18.82
CA TYR A 121 16.59 5.37 20.25
C TYR A 121 16.49 6.87 20.54
N THR A 122 16.85 7.76 19.60
CA THR A 122 16.76 9.22 19.77
C THR A 122 15.46 9.85 19.24
N LEU A 123 14.54 9.04 18.71
CA LEU A 123 13.31 9.51 18.04
C LEU A 123 12.34 10.27 18.95
N VAL A 124 12.34 9.99 20.26
CA VAL A 124 11.26 10.39 21.17
C VAL A 124 11.39 11.84 21.67
N LEU A 125 12.57 12.47 21.52
CA LEU A 125 12.87 13.76 22.17
C LEU A 125 13.37 14.86 21.22
N LYS A 126 13.59 14.56 19.94
CA LYS A 126 14.06 15.58 19.00
C LYS A 126 12.91 16.46 18.53
N LYS A 127 12.80 17.66 19.12
CA LYS A 127 11.84 18.68 18.67
C LYS A 127 12.23 19.15 17.26
N ARG A 128 11.39 18.82 16.28
CA ARG A 128 11.52 19.31 14.90
C ARG A 128 10.55 20.47 14.67
N PRO A 129 10.93 21.48 13.87
CA PRO A 129 9.98 22.48 13.45
C PRO A 129 8.95 21.84 12.54
N THR A 130 7.67 22.12 12.82
CA THR A 130 6.58 21.88 11.87
C THR A 130 6.80 22.79 10.66
N ILE A 131 6.56 22.26 9.46
CA ILE A 131 6.71 22.97 8.18
C ILE A 131 5.42 23.01 7.37
N GLY A 132 4.36 22.39 7.88
CA GLY A 132 3.09 22.30 7.20
C GLY A 132 2.20 21.19 7.71
N LYS A 133 1.11 20.97 6.97
CA LYS A 133 0.07 19.99 7.26
C LYS A 133 -0.37 19.25 6.00
N LEU A 134 -0.71 17.99 6.19
CA LEU A 134 -1.29 17.10 5.19
C LEU A 134 -2.73 16.78 5.59
N PHE A 135 -3.68 17.01 4.69
CA PHE A 135 -5.09 16.67 4.87
C PHE A 135 -5.49 15.62 3.85
N LEU A 136 -6.07 14.52 4.29
CA LEU A 136 -6.58 13.45 3.44
C LEU A 136 -8.08 13.28 3.64
N ILE A 137 -8.80 13.15 2.53
CA ILE A 137 -10.25 13.00 2.46
C ILE A 137 -10.54 11.84 1.50
N TYR A 138 -11.45 10.95 1.90
CA TYR A 138 -11.82 9.74 1.16
C TYR A 138 -13.28 9.80 0.72
#